data_AF-A0A395MUQ3-F1
#
_entry.id   AF-A0A395MUQ3-F1
#
_cell.length_a   1.000
_cell.length_b   1.000
_cell.length_c   1.000
_cell.angle_alpha   90.00
_cell.angle_beta   90.00
_cell.angle_gamma   90.00
#
_symmetry.space_group_name_H-M   'P 1'
#
loop_
_entity.id
_entity.type
_entity.pdbx_description
1 polymer ?
#
loop_
_entity_poly.entity_id
_entity_poly.type
_entity_poly.pdbx_seq_one_letter_code
_entity_poly.pdbx_strand_id
1 'polypeptide(L)'
;MKMSKENTTQLWNAVIDNDHASYNRINSRLLNAPTALKHVPVRIYVPTSGPESSATHPEHATFKVIQSLVTATGSDRRPKLLGQALKEVLPGLFPSSRDPILAKVVMHGAGVPFDAPLEELMREAAYPDGWLCLVVIVL
;
A
#
# COMPACT_ATOMS: atom_id res chain seq x y z
N MET A 1 -13.83 7.00 17.76
CA MET A 1 -14.35 6.33 16.55
C MET A 1 -15.86 6.49 16.51
N LYS A 2 -16.47 6.86 15.36
CA LYS A 2 -17.93 7.14 15.23
C LYS A 2 -18.72 6.02 14.51
N MET A 3 -18.10 4.86 14.26
CA MET A 3 -18.75 3.75 13.55
C MET A 3 -19.51 2.86 14.53
N SER A 4 -20.75 2.49 14.19
CA SER A 4 -21.55 1.54 14.98
C SER A 4 -21.00 0.12 14.89
N LYS A 5 -21.29 -0.70 15.91
CA LYS A 5 -20.99 -2.14 15.91
C LYS A 5 -21.54 -2.84 14.66
N GLU A 6 -22.78 -2.50 14.31
CA GLU A 6 -23.47 -3.04 13.13
C GLU A 6 -22.68 -2.78 11.84
N ASN A 7 -22.19 -1.54 11.63
CA ASN A 7 -21.38 -1.22 10.45
C ASN A 7 -20.06 -2.02 10.43
N THR A 8 -19.39 -2.17 11.57
CA THR A 8 -18.14 -2.95 11.63
C THR A 8 -18.37 -4.44 11.38
N THR A 9 -19.48 -5.01 11.89
CA THR A 9 -19.85 -6.40 11.63
C THR A 9 -20.21 -6.61 10.16
N GLN A 10 -20.92 -5.65 9.55
CA GLN A 10 -21.29 -5.73 8.14
C GLN A 10 -20.07 -5.62 7.22
N LEU A 11 -19.05 -4.79 7.56
CA LEU A 11 -17.78 -4.78 6.82
C LEU A 11 -17.11 -6.15 6.80
N TRP A 12 -17.06 -6.82 7.96
CA TRP A 12 -16.46 -8.15 8.09
C TRP A 12 -17.21 -9.21 7.29
N ASN A 13 -18.54 -9.26 7.44
CA ASN A 13 -19.36 -10.23 6.70
C ASN A 13 -19.27 -10.01 5.19
N ALA A 14 -19.25 -8.75 4.72
CA ALA A 14 -19.11 -8.45 3.30
C ALA A 14 -17.79 -8.99 2.70
N VAL A 15 -16.70 -9.02 3.48
CA VAL A 15 -15.43 -9.64 3.04
C VAL A 15 -15.54 -11.16 2.97
N ILE A 16 -16.16 -11.80 3.99
CA ILE A 16 -16.38 -13.25 4.00
C ILE A 16 -17.24 -13.68 2.80
N ASP A 17 -18.32 -12.94 2.55
CA ASP A 17 -19.32 -13.25 1.53
C ASP A 17 -18.92 -12.77 0.13
N ASN A 18 -17.76 -12.11 0.00
CA ASN A 18 -17.28 -11.47 -1.23
C ASN A 18 -18.29 -10.48 -1.85
N ASP A 19 -19.02 -9.74 -1.01
CA ASP A 19 -19.99 -8.72 -1.41
C ASP A 19 -19.34 -7.33 -1.42
N HIS A 20 -18.75 -6.99 -2.58
CA HIS A 20 -18.10 -5.71 -2.80
C HIS A 20 -19.04 -4.50 -2.63
N ALA A 21 -20.31 -4.63 -3.01
CA ALA A 21 -21.26 -3.50 -2.95
C ALA A 21 -21.59 -3.13 -1.50
N SER A 22 -21.82 -4.14 -0.65
CA SER A 22 -22.04 -3.94 0.78
C SER A 22 -20.77 -3.44 1.48
N TYR A 23 -19.60 -3.97 1.13
CA TYR A 23 -18.32 -3.51 1.65
C TYR A 23 -18.10 -2.01 1.37
N ASN A 24 -18.22 -1.59 0.10
CA ASN A 24 -17.96 -0.21 -0.32
C ASN A 24 -18.93 0.80 0.27
N ARG A 25 -20.19 0.43 0.52
CA ARG A 25 -21.18 1.32 1.16
C ARG A 25 -20.70 1.81 2.53
N ILE A 26 -19.95 0.98 3.25
CA ILE A 26 -19.42 1.31 4.58
C ILE A 26 -17.98 1.81 4.48
N ASN A 27 -17.14 1.16 3.68
CA ASN A 27 -15.73 1.53 3.52
C ASN A 27 -15.55 2.96 2.99
N SER A 28 -16.42 3.40 2.09
CA SER A 28 -16.42 4.79 1.58
C SER A 28 -16.57 5.84 2.68
N ARG A 29 -17.18 5.51 3.82
CA ARG A 29 -17.28 6.41 4.99
C ARG A 29 -15.94 6.56 5.73
N LEU A 30 -15.08 5.54 5.65
CA LEU A 30 -13.72 5.59 6.19
C LEU A 30 -12.79 6.38 5.27
N LEU A 31 -12.94 6.21 3.95
CA LEU A 31 -12.14 6.87 2.93
C LEU A 31 -12.49 8.36 2.74
N ASN A 32 -13.74 8.75 3.00
CA ASN A 32 -14.25 10.12 2.84
C ASN A 32 -14.53 10.78 4.19
N ALA A 33 -13.55 10.70 5.10
CA ALA A 33 -13.67 11.37 6.39
C ALA A 33 -13.71 12.90 6.22
N PRO A 34 -14.41 13.66 7.09
CA PRO A 34 -14.45 15.13 7.04
C PRO A 34 -13.10 15.80 7.29
N THR A 35 -12.09 15.04 7.69
CA THR A 35 -10.73 15.51 7.99
C THR A 35 -9.77 15.02 6.94
N ALA A 36 -8.86 15.89 6.49
CA ALA A 36 -7.81 15.54 5.55
C ALA A 36 -6.96 14.37 6.07
N LEU A 37 -6.60 13.46 5.15
CA LEU A 37 -5.74 12.32 5.44
C LEU A 37 -4.35 12.81 5.88
N LYS A 38 -3.91 12.43 7.08
CA LYS A 38 -2.59 12.82 7.60
C LYS A 38 -1.49 11.91 7.06
N HIS A 39 -1.71 10.60 7.16
CA HIS A 39 -0.76 9.59 6.74
C HIS A 39 -1.46 8.51 5.93
N VAL A 40 -0.73 7.96 4.96
CA VAL A 40 -1.16 6.84 4.14
C VAL A 40 -0.70 5.54 4.82
N PRO A 41 -1.60 4.59 5.10
CA PRO A 41 -1.23 3.29 5.65
C PRO A 41 -0.53 2.44 4.59
N VAL A 42 0.79 2.35 4.67
CA VAL A 42 1.62 1.58 3.72
C VAL A 42 2.42 0.50 4.45
N ARG A 43 2.41 -0.71 3.89
CA ARG A 43 3.33 -1.81 4.20
C ARG A 43 4.17 -2.11 2.97
N ILE A 44 5.49 -2.05 3.13
CA ILE A 44 6.44 -2.38 2.08
C ILE A 44 7.11 -3.71 2.43
N TYR A 45 6.94 -4.70 1.56
CA TYR A 45 7.51 -6.03 1.70
C TYR A 45 8.79 -6.12 0.88
N VAL A 46 9.93 -6.21 1.57
CA VAL A 46 11.26 -6.32 0.96
C VAL A 46 11.72 -7.78 1.07
N PRO A 47 11.93 -8.49 -0.06
CA PRO A 47 12.47 -9.85 -0.03
C PRO A 47 13.83 -9.90 0.69
N THR A 48 14.00 -10.85 1.60
CA THR A 48 15.27 -11.10 2.32
C THR A 48 16.02 -12.32 1.80
N SER A 49 15.32 -13.22 1.11
CA SER A 49 15.93 -14.32 0.33
C SER A 49 16.30 -13.79 -1.06
N GLY A 50 17.53 -14.04 -1.52
CA GLY A 50 17.96 -13.63 -2.86
C GLY A 50 17.26 -14.43 -3.97
N PRO A 51 17.27 -13.95 -5.22
CA PRO A 51 16.71 -14.68 -6.37
C PRO A 51 17.42 -16.01 -6.67
N GLU A 52 18.58 -16.27 -6.04
CA GLU A 52 19.41 -17.46 -6.22
C GLU A 52 19.14 -18.59 -5.19
N SER A 53 18.13 -18.46 -4.32
CA SER A 53 17.74 -19.53 -3.40
C SER A 53 17.08 -20.69 -4.16
N SER A 54 17.95 -21.51 -4.77
CA SER A 54 17.81 -22.90 -5.23
C SER A 54 16.45 -23.32 -5.80
N ALA A 55 16.40 -23.51 -7.11
CA ALA A 55 15.32 -24.12 -7.90
C ALA A 55 14.97 -25.58 -7.53
N THR A 56 15.52 -26.12 -6.44
CA THR A 56 15.36 -27.52 -6.01
C THR A 56 14.42 -27.68 -4.81
N HIS A 57 14.13 -26.61 -4.05
CA HIS A 57 13.09 -26.61 -3.03
C HIS A 57 12.44 -25.22 -2.94
N PRO A 58 11.09 -25.09 -2.95
CA PRO A 58 10.45 -23.81 -2.77
C PRO A 58 10.58 -23.41 -1.29
N GLU A 59 11.73 -22.90 -0.90
CA GLU A 59 11.82 -22.22 0.39
C GLU A 59 10.89 -21.02 0.34
N HIS A 60 10.02 -20.91 1.35
CA HIS A 60 9.10 -19.80 1.46
C HIS A 60 9.88 -18.48 1.37
N ALA A 61 9.53 -17.62 0.42
CA ALA A 61 10.14 -16.30 0.32
C ALA A 61 9.96 -15.57 1.66
N THR A 62 11.08 -15.16 2.26
CA THR A 62 11.07 -14.38 3.50
C THR A 62 11.04 -12.90 3.16
N PHE A 63 10.27 -12.13 3.92
CA PHE A 63 10.13 -10.69 3.69
C PHE A 63 10.40 -9.92 4.98
N LYS A 64 11.20 -8.86 4.86
CA LYS A 64 11.21 -7.77 5.84
C LYS A 64 10.03 -6.84 5.53
N VAL A 65 9.14 -6.67 6.50
CA VAL A 65 8.01 -5.74 6.38
C VAL A 65 8.39 -4.39 6.98
N ILE A 66 8.20 -3.33 6.20
CA ILE A 66 8.49 -1.96 6.61
C ILE A 66 7.18 -1.17 6.64
N GLN A 67 6.93 -0.53 7.77
CA GLN A 67 5.78 0.32 8.00
C GLN A 67 6.29 1.65 8.55
N SER A 68 6.08 2.75 7.82
CA SER A 68 6.55 4.08 8.18
C SER A 68 5.42 5.10 8.11
N LEU A 69 5.61 6.26 8.75
CA LEU A 69 4.66 7.37 8.67
C LEU A 69 4.85 8.11 7.35
N VAL A 70 4.06 7.75 6.35
CA VAL A 70 4.09 8.41 5.03
C VAL A 70 3.02 9.50 4.99
N THR A 71 3.40 10.76 4.87
CA THR A 71 2.44 11.87 4.72
C THR A 71 1.65 11.75 3.41
N ALA A 72 0.35 12.06 3.44
CA ALA A 72 -0.48 12.01 2.22
C ALA A 72 -0.17 13.16 1.24
N THR A 73 0.30 14.29 1.77
CA THR A 73 0.64 15.49 1.01
C THR A 73 2.11 15.84 1.15
N GLY A 74 2.66 16.44 0.10
CA GLY A 74 4.00 17.04 0.08
C GLY A 74 4.02 18.41 0.76
N SER A 75 5.22 19.00 0.85
CA SER A 75 5.45 20.32 1.46
C SER A 75 4.72 21.46 0.72
N ASP A 76 4.47 21.27 -0.58
CA ASP A 76 3.72 22.18 -1.45
C ASP A 76 2.20 21.96 -1.42
N ARG A 77 1.72 21.11 -0.50
CA ARG A 77 0.31 20.68 -0.37
C ARG A 77 -0.22 19.91 -1.59
N ARG A 78 0.65 19.46 -2.50
CA ARG A 78 0.24 18.54 -3.58
C ARG A 78 0.17 17.11 -3.05
N PRO A 79 -0.60 16.22 -3.70
CA PRO A 79 -0.58 14.80 -3.38
C PRO A 79 0.84 14.25 -3.45
N LYS A 80 1.25 13.50 -2.41
CA LYS A 80 2.57 12.85 -2.42
C LYS A 80 2.55 11.69 -3.40
N LEU A 81 3.56 11.62 -4.27
CA LEU A 81 3.68 10.55 -5.26
C LEU A 81 4.38 9.33 -4.67
N LEU A 82 4.09 8.15 -5.21
CA LEU A 82 4.66 6.89 -4.74
C LEU A 82 6.19 6.90 -4.74
N GLY A 83 6.83 7.33 -5.82
CA GLY A 83 8.29 7.36 -5.94
C GLY A 83 8.94 8.31 -4.93
N GLN A 84 8.26 9.40 -4.55
CA GLN A 84 8.74 10.31 -3.51
C GLN A 84 8.76 9.62 -2.13
N ALA A 85 7.68 8.89 -1.81
CA ALA A 85 7.61 8.16 -0.55
C ALA A 85 8.58 6.97 -0.51
N LEU A 86 8.72 6.21 -1.59
CA LEU A 86 9.67 5.10 -1.66
C LEU A 86 11.12 5.58 -1.46
N LYS A 87 11.49 6.70 -2.08
CA LYS A 87 12.81 7.32 -1.91
C LYS A 87 13.07 7.77 -0.47
N GLU A 88 12.05 8.31 0.20
CA GLU A 88 12.17 8.76 1.60
C GLU A 88 12.31 7.58 2.56
N VAL A 89 11.52 6.52 2.38
CA VAL A 89 11.46 5.37 3.29
C VAL A 89 12.61 4.38 3.05
N LEU A 90 13.03 4.22 1.79
CA LEU A 90 14.00 3.22 1.34
C LEU A 90 14.99 3.81 0.31
N PRO A 91 15.76 4.85 0.65
CA PRO A 91 16.63 5.56 -0.31
C PRO A 91 17.68 4.66 -0.97
N GLY A 92 18.13 3.60 -0.28
CA GLY A 92 19.11 2.65 -0.83
C GLY A 92 18.56 1.77 -1.96
N LEU A 93 17.25 1.50 -1.98
CA LEU A 93 16.58 0.74 -3.04
C LEU A 93 15.93 1.67 -4.08
N PHE A 94 15.59 2.90 -3.68
CA PHE A 94 14.90 3.87 -4.52
C PHE A 94 15.66 5.22 -4.52
N PRO A 95 16.82 5.31 -5.18
CA PRO A 95 17.62 6.55 -5.20
C PRO A 95 16.95 7.67 -6.04
N SER A 96 16.09 7.31 -6.99
CA SER A 96 15.28 8.23 -7.80
C SER A 96 13.81 8.12 -7.42
N SER A 97 13.11 9.27 -7.39
CA SER A 97 11.65 9.32 -7.18
C SER A 97 10.86 9.29 -8.49
N ARG A 98 11.55 9.27 -9.64
CA ARG A 98 10.94 9.25 -10.98
C ARG A 98 11.20 7.93 -11.68
N ASP A 99 12.43 7.43 -11.55
CA ASP A 99 12.91 6.30 -12.34
C ASP A 99 13.18 5.09 -11.42
N PRO A 100 12.54 3.93 -11.67
CA PRO A 100 12.84 2.70 -10.94
C PRO A 100 14.14 2.08 -11.45
N ILE A 101 15.28 2.51 -10.89
CA ILE A 101 16.61 2.09 -11.37
C ILE A 101 17.05 0.77 -10.74
N LEU A 102 16.95 0.63 -9.41
CA LEU A 102 17.42 -0.54 -8.67
C LEU A 102 16.30 -1.49 -8.26
N ALA A 103 15.09 -0.96 -8.13
CA ALA A 103 13.93 -1.71 -7.72
C ALA A 103 12.65 -1.07 -8.27
N LYS A 104 11.63 -1.91 -8.43
CA LYS A 104 10.24 -1.50 -8.68
C LYS A 104 9.35 -2.08 -7.58
N VAL A 105 8.10 -1.63 -7.55
CA VAL A 105 7.09 -2.17 -6.64
C VAL A 105 5.90 -2.74 -7.41
N VAL A 106 5.34 -3.80 -6.84
CA VAL A 106 4.12 -4.46 -7.31
C VAL A 106 3.06 -4.38 -6.23
N MET A 107 1.82 -4.15 -6.66
CA MET A 107 0.63 -4.13 -5.82
C MET A 107 -0.49 -4.87 -6.57
N HIS A 108 -1.23 -5.76 -5.88
CA HIS A 108 -2.25 -6.61 -6.50
C HIS A 108 -1.77 -7.37 -7.76
N GLY A 109 -0.48 -7.72 -7.82
CA GLY A 109 0.13 -8.42 -8.95
C GLY A 109 0.52 -7.54 -10.14
N ALA A 110 0.26 -6.23 -10.10
CA ALA A 110 0.65 -5.28 -11.16
C ALA A 110 1.74 -4.30 -10.69
N GLY A 111 2.61 -3.89 -11.61
CA GLY A 111 3.61 -2.84 -11.34
C GLY A 111 2.94 -1.49 -11.09
N VAL A 112 3.41 -0.74 -10.08
CA VAL A 112 2.84 0.56 -9.73
C VAL A 112 3.72 1.70 -10.24
N PRO A 113 3.18 2.67 -11.02
CA PRO A 113 3.94 3.83 -11.48
C PRO A 113 4.42 4.72 -10.33
N PHE A 114 5.63 5.28 -10.45
CA PHE A 114 6.21 6.15 -9.42
C PHE A 114 5.53 7.51 -9.31
N ASP A 115 4.85 7.94 -10.38
CA ASP A 115 4.06 9.16 -10.44
C ASP A 115 2.62 8.99 -9.96
N ALA A 116 2.22 7.79 -9.53
CA ALA A 116 0.89 7.55 -8.97
C ALA A 116 0.71 8.31 -7.63
N PRO A 117 -0.38 9.09 -7.46
CA PRO A 117 -0.69 9.76 -6.20
C PRO A 117 -1.05 8.76 -5.10
N LEU A 118 -0.38 8.85 -3.94
CA LEU A 118 -0.57 7.88 -2.85
C LEU A 118 -1.97 7.88 -2.25
N GLU A 119 -2.62 9.05 -2.16
CA GLU A 119 -3.99 9.14 -1.65
C GLU A 119 -4.97 8.41 -2.57
N GLU A 120 -4.81 8.54 -3.88
CA GLU A 120 -5.64 7.84 -4.86
C GLU A 120 -5.37 6.34 -4.83
N LEU A 121 -4.10 5.93 -4.75
CA LEU A 121 -3.75 4.52 -4.54
C LEU A 121 -4.44 3.97 -3.29
N MET A 122 -4.39 4.67 -2.16
CA MET A 122 -5.05 4.24 -0.92
C MET A 122 -6.55 4.09 -1.09
N ARG A 123 -7.19 5.04 -1.76
CA ARG A 123 -8.64 5.07 -1.97
C ARG A 123 -9.12 3.91 -2.83
N GLU A 124 -8.38 3.59 -3.87
CA GLU A 124 -8.82 2.65 -4.91
C GLU A 124 -8.23 1.24 -4.77
N ALA A 125 -7.07 1.11 -4.10
CA ALA A 125 -6.30 -0.13 -4.10
C ALA A 125 -5.81 -0.57 -2.71
N ALA A 126 -6.29 0.04 -1.62
CA ALA A 126 -6.07 -0.55 -0.31
C ALA A 126 -6.75 -1.92 -0.21
N TYR A 127 -6.10 -2.85 0.49
CA TYR A 127 -6.72 -4.11 0.85
C TYR A 127 -7.90 -3.89 1.81
N PRO A 128 -8.77 -4.91 2.02
CA PRO A 128 -9.90 -4.77 2.92
C PRO A 128 -9.56 -4.39 4.37
N ASP A 129 -8.31 -4.59 4.78
CA ASP A 129 -7.76 -4.18 6.07
C ASP A 129 -7.33 -2.69 6.13
N GLY A 130 -7.49 -1.97 5.01
CA GLY A 130 -7.17 -0.56 4.86
C GLY A 130 -5.70 -0.26 4.50
N TRP A 131 -4.87 -1.28 4.23
CA TRP A 131 -3.45 -1.08 3.94
C TRP A 131 -3.14 -1.13 2.45
N LEU A 132 -2.22 -0.26 2.01
CA LEU A 132 -1.49 -0.45 0.76
C LEU A 132 -0.35 -1.43 1.01
N CYS A 133 -0.38 -2.56 0.30
CA CYS A 133 0.67 -3.57 0.37
C CYS A 133 1.53 -3.50 -0.90
N LEU A 134 2.76 -3.03 -0.75
CA LEU A 134 3.73 -2.87 -1.83
C LEU A 134 4.81 -3.94 -1.73
N VAL A 135 4.98 -4.77 -2.74
CA VAL A 135 6.03 -5.79 -2.79
C VAL A 135 7.18 -5.25 -3.63
N VAL A 136 8.39 -5.22 -3.07
CA VAL A 136 9.59 -4.79 -3.78
C VAL A 136 10.09 -5.92 -4.68
N ILE A 137 10.39 -5.56 -5.93
CA ILE A 137 11.12 -6.41 -6.88
C ILE A 137 12.43 -5.70 -7.21
N VAL A 138 13.54 -6.32 -6.86
CA VAL A 138 14.89 -5.87 -7.23
C VAL A 138 15.10 -6.13 -8.73
N LEU A 139 15.71 -5.18 -9.43
CA LEU A 139 15.97 -5.24 -10.88
C LEU A 139 17.37 -5.79 -11.17
#